data_AF-A0A7I3ZG58-F1
#
_entry.id   AF-A0A7I3ZG58-F1
#
_cell.length_a   1.000
_cell.length_b   1.000
_cell.length_c   1.000
_cell.angle_alpha   90.00
_cell.angle_beta   90.00
_cell.angle_gamma   90.00
#
_symmetry.space_group_name_H-M   'P 1'
#
loop_
_entity.id
_entity.type
_entity.pdbx_description
1 polymer ?
#
loop_
_entity_poly.entity_id
_entity_poly.type
_entity_poly.pdbx_seq_one_letter_code
_entity_poly.pdbx_strand_id
1 'polypeptide(L)'
;ECEALKEFSSGLPNLVVLEELNFLEYKKLKKLPKGYESLICLKILQTRKYKALEEFLSRLINLIILDELDSLKYRNLKKLLEGFKSLTYLKILKMWKYKALEEFLNTLPNLIVLEELDFSKYRKF
;
A
#
# COMPACT_ATOMS: atom_id res chain seq x y z
N GLU A 1 -9.35 -2.24 19.03
CA GLU A 1 -9.42 -1.16 18.01
C GLU A 1 -8.62 0.06 18.48
N CYS A 2 -7.48 0.37 17.84
CA CYS A 2 -6.77 1.61 18.12
C CYS A 2 -7.37 2.75 17.29
N GLU A 3 -8.49 3.30 17.76
CA GLU A 3 -9.19 4.38 17.06
C GLU A 3 -8.55 5.76 17.27
N ALA A 4 -7.53 5.89 18.13
CA ALA A 4 -6.98 7.19 18.51
C ALA A 4 -5.79 7.63 17.64
N LEU A 5 -5.04 6.69 17.05
CA LEU A 5 -3.79 7.01 16.35
C LEU A 5 -4.09 7.76 15.04
N LYS A 6 -3.94 9.09 15.08
CA LYS A 6 -4.03 9.97 13.91
C LYS A 6 -2.68 10.12 13.21
N GLU A 7 -1.61 10.00 13.99
CA GLU A 7 -0.21 10.13 13.60
C GLU A 7 0.65 9.27 14.51
N PHE A 8 1.81 8.88 14.00
CA PHE A 8 2.86 8.27 14.80
C PHE A 8 3.66 9.38 15.49
N SER A 9 3.74 9.34 16.82
CA SER A 9 4.48 10.33 17.62
C SER A 9 5.99 10.19 17.46
N SER A 10 6.49 8.97 17.23
CA SER A 10 7.86 8.68 16.82
C SER A 10 7.88 8.22 15.36
N GLY A 11 8.93 8.56 14.60
CA GLY A 11 9.12 7.96 13.29
C GLY A 11 9.34 6.44 13.38
N LEU A 12 9.55 5.80 12.21
CA LEU A 12 10.11 4.45 12.08
C LEU A 12 11.59 4.49 11.64
N PRO A 13 12.46 5.39 12.14
CA PRO A 13 13.86 5.38 11.72
C PRO A 13 14.49 4.06 12.15
N ASN A 14 15.32 3.48 11.29
CA ASN A 14 16.13 2.30 11.56
C ASN A 14 15.37 0.96 11.63
N LEU A 15 14.11 0.90 11.18
CA LEU A 15 13.40 -0.38 10.97
C LEU A 15 13.84 -1.09 9.69
N VAL A 16 15.16 -1.26 9.53
CA VAL A 16 15.78 -1.75 8.28
C VAL A 16 15.52 -3.23 8.01
N VAL A 17 15.25 -4.02 9.05
CA VAL A 17 14.96 -5.46 8.97
C VAL A 17 13.47 -5.79 9.07
N LEU A 18 12.59 -4.77 9.11
CA LEU A 18 11.16 -5.02 9.26
C LEU A 18 10.59 -5.62 7.98
N GLU A 19 10.09 -6.85 8.06
CA GLU A 19 9.49 -7.55 6.92
C GLU A 19 7.98 -7.34 6.78
N GLU A 20 7.28 -7.06 7.88
CA GLU A 20 5.82 -6.92 7.88
C GLU A 20 5.36 -5.66 8.61
N LEU A 21 4.41 -4.93 8.01
CA LEU A 21 3.81 -3.73 8.58
C LEU A 21 2.30 -3.75 8.40
N ASN A 22 1.57 -3.76 9.52
CA ASN A 22 0.10 -3.82 9.53
C ASN A 22 -0.52 -2.55 10.12
N PHE A 23 -1.27 -1.83 9.29
CA PHE A 23 -2.05 -0.66 9.64
C PHE A 23 -3.57 -0.84 9.51
N LEU A 24 -4.06 -2.07 9.48
CA LEU A 24 -5.49 -2.34 9.32
C LEU A 24 -6.33 -1.75 10.46
N GLU A 25 -5.86 -1.78 11.70
CA GLU A 25 -6.64 -1.30 12.85
C GLU A 25 -6.61 0.22 13.04
N TYR A 26 -5.74 0.95 12.33
CA TYR A 26 -5.56 2.40 12.51
C TYR A 26 -6.46 3.22 11.58
N LYS A 27 -7.77 3.15 11.84
CA LYS A 27 -8.82 3.85 11.08
C LYS A 27 -8.68 5.38 11.07
N LYS A 28 -7.87 6.00 11.95
CA LYS A 28 -7.66 7.46 12.00
C LYS A 28 -6.30 7.93 11.47
N LEU A 29 -5.37 7.02 11.14
CA LEU A 29 -4.06 7.36 10.60
C LEU A 29 -4.22 8.18 9.31
N LYS A 30 -3.56 9.33 9.21
CA LYS A 30 -3.68 10.22 8.03
C LYS A 30 -2.42 10.29 7.18
N LYS A 31 -1.28 10.03 7.81
CA LYS A 31 0.07 10.10 7.24
C LYS A 31 0.88 8.94 7.79
N LEU A 32 1.91 8.57 7.06
CA LEU A 32 2.88 7.64 7.59
C LEU A 32 3.81 8.30 8.60
N PRO A 33 4.37 7.52 9.54
CA PRO A 33 5.47 7.97 10.39
C PRO A 33 6.65 8.41 9.53
N LYS A 34 7.38 9.45 9.96
CA LYS A 34 8.69 9.81 9.37
C LYS A 34 9.63 8.60 9.40
N GLY A 35 10.57 8.50 8.46
CA GLY A 35 11.57 7.41 8.45
C GLY A 35 11.08 6.10 7.83
N TYR A 36 9.86 6.03 7.29
CA TYR A 36 9.37 4.88 6.52
C TYR A 36 10.26 4.53 5.30
N GLU A 37 11.08 5.46 4.84
CA GLU A 37 12.08 5.25 3.79
C GLU A 37 13.16 4.23 4.20
N SER A 38 13.34 3.94 5.50
CA SER A 38 14.27 2.90 5.96
C SER A 38 13.71 1.48 5.88
N LEU A 39 12.44 1.28 5.47
CA LEU A 39 11.78 -0.01 5.40
C LEU A 39 12.19 -0.81 4.15
N ILE A 40 13.49 -1.00 3.96
CA ILE A 40 14.07 -1.61 2.75
C ILE A 40 13.83 -3.12 2.66
N CYS A 41 13.60 -3.80 3.80
CA CYS A 41 13.32 -5.24 3.86
C CYS A 41 11.82 -5.57 3.93
N LEU A 42 10.94 -4.60 3.72
CA LEU A 42 9.50 -4.80 3.87
C LEU A 42 8.95 -5.66 2.73
N LYS A 43 8.38 -6.81 3.09
CA LYS A 43 7.75 -7.79 2.19
C LYS A 43 6.23 -7.69 2.22
N ILE A 44 5.65 -7.38 3.37
CA ILE A 44 4.19 -7.34 3.55
C ILE A 44 3.75 -5.99 4.10
N LEU A 45 2.81 -5.34 3.38
CA LEU A 45 2.13 -4.15 3.86
C LEU A 45 0.61 -4.34 3.84
N GLN A 46 -0.02 -4.06 4.99
CA GLN A 46 -1.48 -4.05 5.10
C GLN A 46 -1.95 -2.67 5.57
N THR A 47 -2.88 -2.02 4.87
CA THR A 47 -3.37 -0.68 5.26
C THR A 47 -4.79 -0.39 4.79
N ARG A 48 -5.60 0.31 5.59
CA ARG A 48 -6.96 0.69 5.16
C ARG A 48 -7.03 1.98 4.35
N LYS A 49 -5.95 2.78 4.27
CA LYS A 49 -6.06 4.19 3.87
C LYS A 49 -5.17 4.67 2.74
N TYR A 50 -5.86 5.05 1.68
CA TYR A 50 -5.51 5.96 0.58
C TYR A 50 -4.33 6.92 0.81
N LYS A 51 -4.48 7.97 1.63
CA LYS A 51 -3.53 9.10 1.62
C LYS A 51 -2.15 8.73 2.18
N ALA A 52 -2.13 7.85 3.17
CA ALA A 52 -0.90 7.32 3.73
C ALA A 52 -0.20 6.39 2.72
N LEU A 53 -0.97 5.58 1.99
CA LEU A 53 -0.42 4.65 1.00
C LEU A 53 0.04 5.33 -0.29
N GLU A 54 -0.63 6.39 -0.74
CA GLU A 54 -0.12 7.20 -1.86
C GLU A 54 1.24 7.82 -1.53
N GLU A 55 1.37 8.45 -0.36
CA GLU A 55 2.63 9.03 0.11
C GLU A 55 3.72 7.97 0.33
N PHE A 56 3.30 6.75 0.71
CA PHE A 56 4.17 5.58 0.83
C PHE A 56 4.74 5.17 -0.53
N LEU A 57 3.86 4.81 -1.47
CA LEU A 57 4.23 4.25 -2.76
C LEU A 57 4.91 5.30 -3.65
N SER A 58 4.53 6.57 -3.57
CA SER A 58 5.14 7.63 -4.39
C SER A 58 6.58 7.96 -3.99
N ARG A 59 7.02 7.56 -2.80
CA ARG A 59 8.35 7.89 -2.24
C ARG A 59 9.22 6.67 -1.99
N LEU A 60 8.65 5.47 -2.12
CA LEU A 60 9.39 4.23 -2.04
C LEU A 60 9.76 3.73 -3.43
N ILE A 61 10.83 4.32 -3.95
CA ILE A 61 11.57 3.79 -5.10
C ILE A 61 12.26 2.45 -4.72
N ASN A 62 12.37 2.16 -3.42
CA ASN A 62 13.17 1.06 -2.87
C ASN A 62 12.37 -0.17 -2.41
N LEU A 63 11.06 -0.25 -2.62
CA LEU A 63 10.27 -1.46 -2.33
C LEU A 63 10.39 -2.49 -3.45
N ILE A 64 11.62 -2.74 -3.88
CA ILE A 64 11.91 -3.75 -4.89
C ILE A 64 11.47 -5.13 -4.38
N ILE A 65 11.37 -5.37 -3.07
CA ILE A 65 11.07 -6.70 -2.53
C ILE A 65 9.68 -6.84 -1.88
N LEU A 66 8.76 -5.89 -2.11
CA LEU A 66 7.41 -6.02 -1.56
C LEU A 66 6.68 -7.16 -2.27
N ASP A 67 6.37 -8.23 -1.54
CA ASP A 67 5.70 -9.43 -2.03
C ASP A 67 4.17 -9.33 -1.94
N GLU A 68 3.65 -8.75 -0.85
CA GLU A 68 2.21 -8.64 -0.59
C GLU A 68 1.78 -7.21 -0.20
N LEU A 69 0.73 -6.73 -0.87
CA LEU A 69 0.03 -5.48 -0.55
C LEU A 69 -1.47 -5.74 -0.38
N ASP A 70 -1.98 -5.52 0.85
CA ASP A 70 -3.41 -5.51 1.14
C ASP A 70 -3.91 -4.10 1.47
N SER A 71 -4.82 -3.58 0.65
CA SER A 71 -5.34 -2.22 0.79
C SER A 71 -6.84 -2.06 0.52
N LEU A 72 -7.51 -1.29 1.39
CA LEU A 72 -8.97 -1.29 1.44
C LEU A 72 -9.71 -0.20 0.65
N LYS A 73 -9.01 0.82 0.13
CA LYS A 73 -9.69 1.96 -0.52
C LYS A 73 -8.74 2.84 -1.34
N TYR A 74 -9.06 3.03 -2.63
CA TYR A 74 -8.40 4.02 -3.49
C TYR A 74 -9.40 4.96 -4.17
N ARG A 75 -8.99 6.22 -4.37
CA ARG A 75 -9.81 7.27 -5.00
C ARG A 75 -9.15 7.93 -6.23
N ASN A 76 -7.83 7.88 -6.36
CA ASN A 76 -7.10 8.50 -7.46
C ASN A 76 -6.20 7.46 -8.14
N LEU A 77 -6.58 7.09 -9.37
CA LEU A 77 -5.91 6.05 -10.14
C LEU A 77 -4.49 6.47 -10.55
N LYS A 78 -4.32 7.70 -11.07
CA LYS A 78 -3.05 8.11 -11.68
C LYS A 78 -1.86 8.05 -10.72
N LYS A 79 -2.04 8.57 -9.49
CA LYS A 79 -0.99 8.56 -8.46
C LYS A 79 -0.68 7.15 -7.94
N LEU A 80 -1.70 6.31 -7.87
CA LEU A 80 -1.55 4.92 -7.48
C LEU A 80 -0.68 4.15 -8.49
N LEU A 81 -0.97 4.33 -9.79
CA LEU A 81 -0.22 3.69 -10.87
C LEU A 81 1.24 4.10 -10.90
N GLU A 82 1.56 5.37 -10.63
CA GLU A 82 2.95 5.83 -10.53
C GLU A 82 3.71 5.11 -9.41
N GLY A 83 3.09 4.94 -8.25
CA GLY A 83 3.68 4.20 -7.13
C GLY A 83 3.82 2.70 -7.40
N PHE A 84 2.94 2.11 -8.21
CA PHE A 84 3.03 0.70 -8.58
C PHE A 84 4.14 0.37 -9.60
N LYS A 85 4.68 1.37 -10.31
CA LYS A 85 5.78 1.14 -11.26
C LYS A 85 7.04 0.57 -10.60
N SER A 86 7.26 0.82 -9.31
CA SER A 86 8.42 0.30 -8.58
C SER A 86 8.20 -1.09 -7.97
N LEU A 87 6.97 -1.61 -7.95
CA LEU A 87 6.64 -2.89 -7.31
C LEU A 87 6.85 -4.08 -8.25
N THR A 88 8.06 -4.24 -8.79
CA THR A 88 8.35 -5.25 -9.82
C THR A 88 8.33 -6.70 -9.29
N TYR A 89 8.30 -6.90 -7.98
CA TYR A 89 8.27 -8.22 -7.34
C TYR A 89 6.95 -8.54 -6.64
N LEU A 90 5.94 -7.68 -6.78
CA LEU A 90 4.66 -7.88 -6.10
C LEU A 90 3.96 -9.13 -6.63
N LYS A 91 3.73 -10.09 -5.75
CA LYS A 91 3.03 -11.36 -6.05
C LYS A 91 1.56 -11.30 -5.69
N ILE A 92 1.22 -10.62 -4.60
CA ILE A 92 -0.14 -10.58 -4.07
C ILE A 92 -0.60 -9.13 -3.95
N LEU A 93 -1.66 -8.80 -4.69
CA LEU A 93 -2.32 -7.51 -4.60
C LEU A 93 -3.80 -7.69 -4.23
N LYS A 94 -4.16 -7.24 -3.02
CA LYS A 94 -5.54 -7.25 -2.53
C LYS A 94 -6.03 -5.80 -2.46
N MET A 95 -7.10 -5.50 -3.20
CA MET A 95 -7.65 -4.15 -3.30
C MET A 95 -9.16 -4.14 -3.10
N TRP A 96 -9.65 -3.46 -2.06
CA TRP A 96 -11.10 -3.43 -1.77
C TRP A 96 -11.73 -2.08 -2.16
N LYS A 97 -13.03 -2.11 -2.51
CA LYS A 97 -13.88 -0.93 -2.75
C LYS A 97 -13.33 0.08 -3.79
N TYR A 98 -12.91 -0.41 -4.95
CA TYR A 98 -12.33 0.43 -5.99
C TYR A 98 -13.31 0.74 -7.15
N LYS A 99 -13.72 2.00 -7.29
CA LYS A 99 -14.77 2.44 -8.24
C LYS A 99 -14.38 2.37 -9.73
N ALA A 100 -13.09 2.27 -10.06
CA ALA A 100 -12.59 2.35 -11.43
C ALA A 100 -11.76 1.13 -11.84
N LEU A 101 -12.15 -0.06 -11.37
CA LEU A 101 -11.39 -1.30 -11.54
C LEU A 101 -10.99 -1.59 -12.99
N GLU A 102 -11.90 -1.38 -13.92
CA GLU A 102 -11.65 -1.57 -15.36
C GLU A 102 -10.56 -0.62 -15.88
N GLU A 103 -10.59 0.65 -15.46
CA GLU A 103 -9.55 1.63 -15.80
C GLU A 103 -8.19 1.24 -15.19
N PHE A 104 -8.18 0.69 -13.96
CA PHE A 104 -6.95 0.19 -13.31
C PHE A 104 -6.37 -1.02 -14.03
N LEU A 105 -7.19 -2.00 -14.41
CA LEU A 105 -6.74 -3.18 -15.16
C LEU A 105 -6.14 -2.79 -16.52
N ASN A 106 -6.73 -1.81 -17.20
CA ASN A 106 -6.24 -1.33 -18.50
C ASN A 106 -4.96 -0.47 -18.41
N THR A 107 -4.60 -0.01 -17.22
CA THR A 107 -3.46 0.89 -16.99
C THR A 107 -2.44 0.31 -16.02
N LEU A 108 -2.63 -0.95 -15.62
CA LEU A 108 -1.83 -1.63 -14.62
C LEU A 108 -0.37 -1.63 -15.08
N PRO A 109 0.57 -1.16 -14.24
CA PRO A 109 1.98 -1.20 -14.59
C PRO A 109 2.46 -2.65 -14.71
N ASN A 110 3.70 -2.83 -15.15
CA ASN A 110 4.40 -4.11 -15.29
C ASN A 110 4.57 -4.85 -13.93
N LEU A 111 3.47 -5.32 -13.33
CA LEU A 111 3.45 -6.28 -12.23
C LEU A 111 3.64 -7.69 -12.83
N ILE A 112 4.79 -7.90 -13.45
CA ILE A 112 5.07 -9.08 -14.31
C ILE A 112 5.11 -10.41 -13.54
N VAL A 113 5.25 -10.37 -12.21
CA VAL A 113 5.27 -11.55 -11.33
C VAL A 113 4.04 -11.66 -10.45
N LEU A 114 2.97 -10.91 -10.74
CA LEU A 114 1.75 -10.97 -9.95
C LEU A 114 1.08 -12.35 -10.07
N GLU A 115 0.94 -13.04 -8.94
CA GLU A 115 0.36 -14.38 -8.83
C GLU A 115 -1.11 -14.31 -8.38
N GLU A 116 -1.45 -13.37 -7.49
CA GLU A 116 -2.80 -13.19 -6.93
C GLU A 116 -3.26 -11.75 -7.02
N LEU A 117 -4.47 -11.56 -7.56
CA LEU A 117 -5.15 -10.28 -7.64
C LEU A 117 -6.58 -10.41 -7.09
N ASP A 118 -6.83 -9.89 -5.90
CA ASP A 118 -8.12 -10.01 -5.22
C ASP A 118 -8.88 -8.67 -5.14
N PHE A 119 -10.06 -8.65 -5.78
CA PHE A 119 -11.05 -7.57 -5.69
C PHE A 119 -12.41 -8.04 -5.11
N SER A 120 -12.49 -9.25 -4.58
CA SER A 120 -13.73 -9.94 -4.19
C SER A 120 -14.60 -9.18 -3.18
N LYS A 121 -14.01 -8.26 -2.40
CA LYS A 121 -14.75 -7.36 -1.49
C LYS A 121 -15.23 -6.06 -2.13
N TYR A 122 -15.30 -6.01 -3.46
CA TYR A 122 -15.99 -4.96 -4.20
C TYR A 122 -17.50 -5.01 -3.94
N ARG A 123 -18.03 -4.04 -3.19
CA ARG A 123 -19.47 -3.74 -3.20
C ARG A 123 -19.72 -2.69 -4.27
N LYS A 124 -20.40 -3.07 -5.36
CA LYS A 124 -21.13 -2.11 -6.21
C LYS A 124 -22.13 -1.40 -5.28
N PHE A 125 -21.92 -0.11 -5.06
CA PHE A 125 -22.93 0.80 -4.51
C PHE A 125 -23.37 1.71 -5.64
#